data_AF-A0A9D7WAC3-F1
#
_entry.id   AF-A0A9D7WAC3-F1
#
_cell.length_a   1.000
_cell.length_b   1.000
_cell.length_c   1.000
_cell.angle_alpha   90.00
_cell.angle_beta   90.00
_cell.angle_gamma   90.00
#
_symmetry.space_group_name_H-M   'P 1'
#
loop_
_entity.id
_entity.type
_entity.pdbx_description
1 polymer ?
#
loop_
_entity_poly.entity_id
_entity_poly.type
_entity_poly.pdbx_seq_one_letter_code
_entity_poly.pdbx_strand_id
1 'polypeptide(L)'
;MKVVCSQSELNGALQLVSRAVATRPTHPVLANVLLTADAGSNRLSLTGFDLSLGIQTSLGASVETSGAITLPARLLGEIVSRLSSDSPVTLAVDEAGEQVQLTSLSGSYQMRGMSADDYPDLPMVESGMTLKLQPERLVQALKGTLFASSADEAKQLLTGVHLKFNQRALEAAATDGHRLAVLNVDDALQDAAVTDAVDDQGFAVTLPSRSLREVERLMASWRSDEPVSLFCDRGQVVFLAADQMVTSRTLEGTYPNYGQLIPDGFTRTFGMDRRALIAALERIAVLADQHNNVVKFSSQPEDGVVQISADAQDVGSGSESLPANLEGDAMQIAFNVRYLLDGLKAMGSDRIVLHCNAPTTPAVLRSDEASEAFTYLVMPVQIRS
;
A
#
# COMPACT_ATOMS: atom_id res chain seq x y z
N MET A 1 17.39 -31.06 8.88
CA MET A 1 16.34 -30.24 9.53
C MET A 1 15.17 -31.13 9.93
N LYS A 2 14.68 -31.02 11.17
CA LYS A 2 13.42 -31.66 11.62
C LYS A 2 12.71 -30.76 12.62
N VAL A 3 11.46 -30.40 12.32
CA VAL A 3 10.67 -29.42 13.07
C VAL A 3 9.21 -29.83 13.17
N VAL A 4 8.59 -29.57 14.32
CA VAL A 4 7.15 -29.75 14.56
C VAL A 4 6.55 -28.39 14.94
N CYS A 5 5.48 -27.99 14.25
CA CYS A 5 4.81 -26.70 14.49
C CYS A 5 3.29 -26.82 14.36
N SER A 6 2.57 -25.78 14.78
CA SER A 6 1.13 -25.66 14.59
C SER A 6 0.80 -25.47 13.11
N GLN A 7 -0.21 -26.20 12.61
CA GLN A 7 -0.73 -25.99 11.25
C GLN A 7 -1.19 -24.54 11.05
N SER A 8 -1.91 -23.99 12.02
CA SER A 8 -2.54 -22.68 11.89
C SER A 8 -1.51 -21.55 11.80
N GLU A 9 -0.46 -21.63 12.62
CA GLU A 9 0.66 -20.68 12.60
C GLU A 9 1.49 -20.83 11.32
N LEU A 10 1.80 -22.07 10.90
CA LEU A 10 2.51 -22.32 9.66
C LEU A 10 1.72 -21.79 8.45
N ASN A 11 0.41 -22.01 8.41
CA ASN A 11 -0.45 -21.50 7.35
C ASN A 11 -0.45 -19.97 7.34
N GLY A 12 -0.60 -19.32 8.51
CA GLY A 12 -0.56 -17.87 8.63
C GLY A 12 0.77 -17.28 8.13
N ALA A 13 1.89 -17.88 8.54
CA ALA A 13 3.22 -17.48 8.10
C ALA A 13 3.41 -17.67 6.58
N LEU A 14 2.96 -18.80 6.02
CA LEU A 14 3.02 -19.07 4.57
C LEU A 14 2.20 -18.06 3.76
N GLN A 15 0.98 -17.74 4.20
CA GLN A 15 0.13 -16.73 3.55
C GLN A 15 0.75 -15.33 3.58
N LEU A 16 1.60 -15.06 4.56
CA LEU A 16 2.31 -13.80 4.69
C LEU A 16 3.51 -13.72 3.74
N VAL A 17 4.42 -14.71 3.80
CA VAL A 17 5.66 -14.69 3.00
C VAL A 17 5.44 -14.98 1.52
N SER A 18 4.39 -15.74 1.16
CA SER A 18 4.12 -16.12 -0.25
C SER A 18 3.80 -14.92 -1.15
N ARG A 19 3.58 -13.75 -0.57
CA ARG A 19 3.23 -12.51 -1.28
C ARG A 19 4.46 -11.77 -1.82
N ALA A 20 5.60 -12.06 -1.21
CA ALA A 20 6.92 -11.69 -1.70
C ALA A 20 7.54 -12.74 -2.63
N VAL A 21 6.87 -13.87 -2.88
CA VAL A 21 7.37 -14.90 -3.80
C VAL A 21 7.08 -14.48 -5.24
N ALA A 22 8.07 -14.66 -6.12
CA ALA A 22 7.94 -14.31 -7.52
C ALA A 22 6.97 -15.25 -8.25
N THR A 23 5.97 -14.70 -8.94
CA THR A 23 5.00 -15.50 -9.73
C THR A 23 5.60 -16.02 -11.04
N ARG A 24 6.56 -15.27 -11.61
CA ARG A 24 7.32 -15.62 -12.82
C ARG A 24 8.80 -15.35 -12.55
N PRO A 25 9.47 -16.20 -11.76
CA PRO A 25 10.83 -15.95 -11.34
C PRO A 25 11.82 -16.12 -12.49
N THR A 26 12.91 -15.36 -12.44
CA THR A 26 14.09 -15.57 -13.30
C THR A 26 14.90 -16.79 -12.87
N HIS A 27 14.95 -17.06 -11.57
CA HIS A 27 15.61 -18.23 -10.96
C HIS A 27 14.58 -19.13 -10.26
N PRO A 28 14.51 -20.44 -10.55
CA PRO A 28 13.49 -21.34 -10.00
C PRO A 28 13.35 -21.30 -8.48
N VAL A 29 14.46 -21.09 -7.75
CA VAL A 29 14.48 -21.00 -6.28
C VAL A 29 13.62 -19.85 -5.74
N LEU A 30 13.38 -18.79 -6.51
CA LEU A 30 12.54 -17.66 -6.12
C LEU A 30 11.03 -17.94 -6.22
N ALA A 31 10.62 -19.10 -6.76
CA ALA A 31 9.26 -19.63 -6.59
C ALA A 31 9.07 -20.35 -5.25
N ASN A 32 10.14 -20.54 -4.48
CA ASN A 32 10.13 -21.21 -3.20
C ASN A 32 10.04 -20.20 -2.04
N VAL A 33 9.59 -20.70 -0.89
CA VAL A 33 9.79 -20.08 0.42
C VAL A 33 11.00 -20.76 1.06
N LEU A 34 11.89 -19.96 1.63
CA LEU A 34 12.99 -20.44 2.47
C LEU A 34 12.45 -20.70 3.88
N LEU A 35 12.74 -21.90 4.40
CA LEU A 35 12.44 -22.36 5.76
C LEU A 35 13.75 -22.53 6.51
N THR A 36 13.91 -21.86 7.65
CA THR A 36 15.09 -21.98 8.51
C THR A 36 14.65 -22.33 9.91
N ALA A 37 15.02 -23.54 10.37
CA ALA A 37 14.73 -24.02 11.70
C ALA A 37 15.97 -23.90 12.61
N ASP A 38 15.78 -23.33 13.80
CA ASP A 38 16.82 -23.16 14.79
C ASP A 38 16.44 -23.80 16.13
N ALA A 39 17.18 -24.84 16.52
CA ALA A 39 17.03 -25.54 17.79
C ALA A 39 17.44 -24.70 19.02
N GLY A 40 18.33 -23.72 18.84
CA GLY A 40 18.76 -22.84 19.94
C GLY A 40 17.64 -21.90 20.40
N SER A 41 16.86 -21.38 19.45
CA SER A 41 15.73 -20.49 19.72
C SER A 41 14.35 -21.17 19.70
N ASN A 42 14.26 -22.44 19.26
CA ASN A 42 13.00 -23.15 19.01
C ASN A 42 12.06 -22.38 18.10
N ARG A 43 12.61 -21.83 17.00
CA ARG A 43 11.84 -21.07 16.01
C ARG A 43 12.03 -21.61 14.61
N LEU A 44 10.95 -21.50 13.84
CA LEU A 44 10.94 -21.70 12.40
C LEU A 44 10.75 -20.33 11.74
N SER A 45 11.73 -19.90 10.96
CA SER A 45 11.64 -18.68 10.14
C SER A 45 11.23 -19.03 8.72
N LEU A 46 10.33 -18.22 8.16
CA LEU A 46 9.87 -18.32 6.79
C LEU A 46 10.25 -17.04 6.05
N THR A 47 10.74 -17.19 4.84
CA THR A 47 11.16 -16.05 4.01
C THR A 47 10.71 -16.22 2.57
N GLY A 48 10.06 -15.19 2.03
CA GLY A 48 9.74 -15.04 0.62
C GLY A 48 10.42 -13.80 0.05
N PHE A 49 10.93 -13.88 -1.17
CA PHE A 49 11.68 -12.80 -1.79
C PHE A 49 11.60 -12.87 -3.32
N ASP A 50 11.41 -11.72 -3.97
CA ASP A 50 11.39 -11.59 -5.44
C ASP A 50 12.50 -10.69 -6.00
N LEU A 51 13.57 -10.49 -5.22
CA LEU A 51 14.68 -9.56 -5.48
C LEU A 51 14.36 -8.07 -5.33
N SER A 52 13.07 -7.72 -5.14
CA SER A 52 12.64 -6.34 -4.90
C SER A 52 11.94 -6.20 -3.54
N LEU A 53 11.01 -7.11 -3.25
CA LEU A 53 10.24 -7.21 -2.02
C LEU A 53 10.60 -8.51 -1.32
N GLY A 54 11.07 -8.41 -0.07
CA GLY A 54 11.28 -9.53 0.84
C GLY A 54 10.31 -9.45 2.01
N ILE A 55 9.77 -10.60 2.43
CA ILE A 55 8.97 -10.72 3.64
C ILE A 55 9.49 -11.90 4.43
N GLN A 56 9.82 -11.67 5.71
CA GLN A 56 10.25 -12.68 6.66
C GLN A 56 9.38 -12.63 7.91
N THR A 57 9.07 -13.80 8.45
CA THR A 57 8.36 -13.96 9.73
C THR A 57 8.88 -15.19 10.46
N SER A 58 8.63 -15.27 11.76
CA SER A 58 8.95 -16.45 12.55
C SER A 58 7.72 -17.01 13.26
N LEU A 59 7.82 -18.27 13.69
CA LEU A 59 6.84 -18.90 14.56
C LEU A 59 7.53 -19.83 15.55
N GLY A 60 6.89 -20.07 16.69
CA GLY A 60 7.37 -21.03 17.68
C GLY A 60 7.26 -22.46 17.15
N ALA A 61 8.32 -23.23 17.25
CA ALA A 61 8.32 -24.61 16.78
C ALA A 61 9.24 -25.49 17.63
N SER A 62 8.87 -26.76 17.79
CA SER A 62 9.75 -27.76 18.39
C SER A 62 10.76 -28.21 17.35
N VAL A 63 11.99 -27.70 17.42
CA VAL A 63 13.06 -28.00 16.46
C VAL A 63 13.98 -29.07 17.03
N GLU A 64 13.89 -30.30 16.50
CA GLU A 64 14.77 -31.41 16.88
C GLU A 64 16.16 -31.30 16.22
N THR A 65 16.20 -30.78 14.99
CA THR A 65 17.45 -30.63 14.24
C THR A 65 17.39 -29.36 13.43
N SER A 66 18.32 -28.43 13.68
CA SER A 66 18.45 -27.20 12.91
C SER A 66 18.72 -27.48 11.43
N GLY A 67 18.51 -26.47 10.60
CA GLY A 67 18.85 -26.49 9.19
C GLY A 67 17.92 -25.61 8.37
N ALA A 68 18.19 -25.52 7.08
CA ALA A 68 17.41 -24.71 6.16
C ALA A 68 17.13 -25.46 4.86
N ILE A 69 16.00 -25.18 4.23
CA ILE A 69 15.65 -25.67 2.91
C ILE A 69 14.64 -24.73 2.25
N THR A 70 14.56 -24.73 0.93
CA THR A 70 13.52 -24.01 0.19
C THR A 70 12.46 -24.98 -0.32
N LEU A 71 11.19 -24.60 -0.25
CA LEU A 71 10.07 -25.40 -0.76
C LEU A 71 9.14 -24.58 -1.68
N PRO A 72 8.56 -25.17 -2.74
CA PRO A 72 7.63 -24.47 -3.62
C PRO A 72 6.47 -23.83 -2.84
N ALA A 73 6.42 -22.51 -2.85
CA ALA A 73 5.55 -21.72 -1.96
C ALA A 73 4.07 -22.08 -2.14
N ARG A 74 3.64 -22.12 -3.41
CA ARG A 74 2.26 -22.43 -3.78
C ARG A 74 1.86 -23.84 -3.37
N LEU A 75 2.70 -24.83 -3.64
CA LEU A 75 2.39 -26.23 -3.31
C LEU A 75 2.32 -26.42 -1.80
N LEU A 76 3.30 -25.90 -1.07
CA LEU A 76 3.33 -25.99 0.39
C LEU A 76 2.11 -25.30 1.02
N GLY A 77 1.81 -24.07 0.59
CA GLY A 77 0.65 -23.32 1.07
C GLY A 77 -0.68 -24.01 0.76
N GLU A 78 -0.84 -24.57 -0.44
CA GLU A 78 -2.03 -25.31 -0.85
C GLU A 78 -2.24 -26.62 -0.08
N ILE A 79 -1.16 -27.31 0.30
CA ILE A 79 -1.25 -28.50 1.16
C ILE A 79 -1.61 -28.07 2.57
N VAL A 80 -0.80 -27.18 3.17
CA VAL A 80 -0.95 -26.77 4.56
C VAL A 80 -2.34 -26.20 4.81
N SER A 81 -2.85 -25.29 3.95
CA SER A 81 -4.19 -24.69 4.11
C SER A 81 -5.36 -25.68 4.09
N ARG A 82 -5.18 -26.90 3.57
CA ARG A 82 -6.20 -27.95 3.52
C ARG A 82 -6.09 -28.96 4.66
N LEU A 83 -5.03 -28.90 5.47
CA LEU A 83 -4.88 -29.71 6.67
C LEU A 83 -5.80 -29.19 7.78
N SER A 84 -6.16 -30.07 8.71
CA SER A 84 -6.94 -29.71 9.88
C SER A 84 -6.18 -28.70 10.75
N SER A 85 -6.84 -27.63 11.19
CA SER A 85 -6.24 -26.51 11.91
C SER A 85 -5.56 -26.88 13.23
N ASP A 86 -6.05 -27.96 13.84
CA ASP A 86 -5.67 -28.38 15.18
C ASP A 86 -4.59 -29.48 15.17
N SER A 87 -4.10 -29.86 13.99
CA SER A 87 -3.06 -30.89 13.84
C SER A 87 -1.67 -30.27 13.96
N PRO A 88 -0.74 -30.90 14.71
CA PRO A 88 0.68 -30.61 14.53
C PRO A 88 1.12 -31.01 13.12
N VAL A 89 2.07 -30.26 12.57
CA VAL A 89 2.72 -30.54 11.29
C VAL A 89 4.20 -30.77 11.52
N THR A 90 4.68 -31.93 11.10
CA THR A 90 6.10 -32.30 11.16
C THR A 90 6.71 -32.13 9.78
N LEU A 91 7.79 -31.35 9.68
CA LEU A 91 8.64 -31.23 8.50
C LEU A 91 9.98 -31.88 8.79
N ALA A 92 10.37 -32.88 7.99
CA ALA A 92 11.66 -33.54 8.09
C ALA A 92 12.35 -33.54 6.72
N VAL A 93 13.57 -33.01 6.67
CA VAL A 93 14.44 -33.07 5.49
C VAL A 93 15.19 -34.40 5.49
N ASP A 94 15.30 -35.04 4.34
CA ASP A 94 16.07 -36.27 4.16
C ASP A 94 17.59 -36.02 4.29
N GLU A 95 18.37 -37.10 4.36
CA GLU A 95 19.84 -36.98 4.50
C GLU A 95 20.50 -36.34 3.28
N ALA A 96 19.88 -36.45 2.10
CA ALA A 96 20.36 -35.85 0.86
C ALA A 96 20.08 -34.34 0.77
N GLY A 97 19.19 -33.78 1.59
CA GLY A 97 18.85 -32.36 1.59
C GLY A 97 17.94 -31.90 0.46
N GLU A 98 17.35 -32.84 -0.30
CA GLU A 98 16.55 -32.53 -1.49
C GLU A 98 15.05 -32.79 -1.28
N GLN A 99 14.68 -33.59 -0.29
CA GLN A 99 13.29 -33.99 -0.06
C GLN A 99 12.83 -33.65 1.34
N VAL A 100 11.61 -33.13 1.43
CA VAL A 100 10.93 -32.86 2.70
C VAL A 100 9.73 -33.77 2.82
N GLN A 101 9.70 -34.51 3.92
CA GLN A 101 8.51 -35.20 4.37
C GLN A 101 7.68 -34.26 5.27
N LEU A 102 6.48 -33.94 4.83
CA LEU A 102 5.46 -33.24 5.62
C LEU A 102 4.49 -34.28 6.16
N THR A 103 4.44 -34.44 7.48
CA THR A 103 3.52 -35.38 8.16
C THR A 103 2.53 -34.62 9.02
N SER A 104 1.26 -35.01 8.90
CA SER A 104 0.13 -34.54 9.71
C SER A 104 -0.57 -35.76 10.32
N LEU A 105 -1.59 -35.53 11.17
CA LEU A 105 -2.40 -36.63 11.71
C LEU A 105 -3.12 -37.44 10.62
N SER A 106 -3.53 -36.80 9.53
CA SER A 106 -4.36 -37.40 8.48
C SER A 106 -3.57 -37.98 7.31
N GLY A 107 -2.25 -37.77 7.25
CA GLY A 107 -1.46 -38.21 6.11
C GLY A 107 -0.04 -37.67 6.08
N SER A 108 0.72 -38.14 5.08
CA SER A 108 2.11 -37.78 4.87
C SER A 108 2.34 -37.46 3.39
N TYR A 109 3.08 -36.40 3.13
CA TYR A 109 3.33 -35.84 1.81
C TYR A 109 4.83 -35.66 1.63
N GLN A 110 5.31 -35.91 0.43
CA GLN A 110 6.71 -35.73 0.07
C GLN A 110 6.83 -34.62 -0.95
N MET A 111 7.70 -33.65 -0.69
CA MET A 111 7.96 -32.52 -1.57
C MET A 111 9.43 -32.45 -1.90
N ARG A 112 9.75 -32.07 -3.13
CA ARG A 112 11.13 -31.75 -3.51
C ARG A 112 11.40 -30.28 -3.18
N GLY A 113 12.47 -30.04 -2.43
CA GLY A 113 13.00 -28.72 -2.16
C GLY A 113 14.21 -28.39 -3.04
N MET A 114 14.78 -27.22 -2.79
CA MET A 114 16.11 -26.85 -3.30
C MET A 114 16.97 -26.40 -2.11
N SER A 115 18.29 -26.42 -2.30
CA SER A 115 19.24 -26.00 -1.26
C SER A 115 18.92 -24.57 -0.80
N ALA A 116 19.09 -24.33 0.50
CA ALA A 116 19.00 -22.98 1.05
C ALA A 116 20.14 -22.09 0.54
N ASP A 117 21.29 -22.67 0.19
CA ASP A 117 22.46 -21.93 -0.31
C ASP A 117 22.22 -21.29 -1.69
N ASP A 118 21.23 -21.79 -2.44
CA ASP A 118 20.82 -21.21 -3.71
C ASP A 118 19.86 -20.03 -3.53
N TYR A 119 19.30 -19.85 -2.32
CA TYR A 119 18.36 -18.77 -2.03
C TYR A 119 19.13 -17.47 -1.77
N PRO A 120 18.80 -16.36 -2.45
CA PRO A 120 19.52 -15.11 -2.23
C PRO A 120 19.25 -14.55 -0.84
N ASP A 121 20.31 -14.03 -0.22
CA ASP A 121 20.20 -13.33 1.05
C ASP A 121 19.29 -12.12 0.94
N LEU A 122 18.51 -11.88 2.00
CA LEU A 122 17.75 -10.65 2.11
C LEU A 122 18.71 -9.49 2.35
N PRO A 123 18.50 -8.34 1.70
CA PRO A 123 19.26 -7.15 2.00
C PRO A 123 19.09 -6.80 3.48
N MET A 124 20.18 -6.83 4.23
CA MET A 124 20.24 -6.33 5.60
C MET A 124 20.74 -4.89 5.59
N VAL A 125 20.14 -4.04 6.42
CA VAL A 125 20.63 -2.68 6.64
C VAL A 125 21.51 -2.71 7.89
N GLU A 126 22.82 -2.79 7.69
CA GLU A 126 23.81 -2.85 8.77
C GLU A 126 24.19 -1.46 9.32
N SER A 127 24.07 -0.43 8.48
CA SER A 127 24.36 0.97 8.80
C SER A 127 23.40 1.85 8.02
N GLY A 128 22.71 2.78 8.66
CA GLY A 128 21.78 3.65 7.94
C GLY A 128 20.87 4.46 8.85
N MET A 129 19.97 5.21 8.23
CA MET A 129 18.95 5.97 8.96
C MET A 129 18.00 5.00 9.65
N THR A 130 17.75 5.21 10.94
CA THR A 130 16.77 4.44 11.72
C THR A 130 15.68 5.36 12.22
N LEU A 131 14.43 5.05 11.88
CA LEU A 131 13.26 5.79 12.31
C LEU A 131 12.31 4.86 13.08
N LYS A 132 11.69 5.37 14.15
CA LYS A 132 10.67 4.65 14.92
C LYS A 132 9.30 5.23 14.62
N LEU A 133 8.50 4.51 13.88
CA LEU A 133 7.19 4.94 13.38
C LEU A 133 6.06 4.41 14.25
N GLN A 134 5.06 5.22 14.50
CA GLN A 134 3.80 4.77 15.09
C GLN A 134 3.01 3.94 14.05
N PRO A 135 2.63 2.68 14.33
CA PRO A 135 1.95 1.82 13.37
C PRO A 135 0.67 2.44 12.80
N GLU A 136 -0.17 3.01 13.66
CA GLU A 136 -1.46 3.61 13.27
C GLU A 136 -1.26 4.80 12.32
N ARG A 137 -0.27 5.65 12.60
CA ARG A 137 0.07 6.82 11.79
C ARG A 137 0.62 6.43 10.42
N LEU A 138 1.46 5.40 10.38
CA LEU A 138 1.95 4.83 9.12
C LEU A 138 0.81 4.27 8.28
N VAL A 139 -0.11 3.49 8.88
CA VAL A 139 -1.29 2.96 8.18
C VAL A 139 -2.18 4.09 7.68
N GLN A 140 -2.38 5.13 8.47
CA GLN A 140 -3.14 6.32 8.07
C GLN A 140 -2.52 6.97 6.82
N ALA A 141 -1.21 7.23 6.84
CA ALA A 141 -0.47 7.82 5.72
C ALA A 141 -0.58 6.97 4.44
N LEU A 142 -0.44 5.64 4.57
CA LEU A 142 -0.48 4.70 3.45
C LEU A 142 -1.89 4.57 2.86
N LYS A 143 -2.93 4.42 3.69
CA LYS A 143 -4.33 4.37 3.24
C LYS A 143 -4.76 5.65 2.53
N GLY A 144 -4.27 6.79 3.01
CA GLY A 144 -4.54 8.09 2.41
C GLY A 144 -3.91 8.32 1.05
N THR A 145 -2.89 7.54 0.65
CA THR A 145 -2.09 7.88 -0.55
C THR A 145 -1.87 6.74 -1.53
N LEU A 146 -1.80 5.47 -1.09
CA LEU A 146 -1.44 4.34 -1.95
C LEU A 146 -2.32 4.19 -3.21
N PHE A 147 -3.60 4.54 -3.12
CA PHE A 147 -4.54 4.42 -4.23
C PHE A 147 -4.22 5.36 -5.41
N ALA A 148 -3.50 6.46 -5.16
CA ALA A 148 -3.16 7.46 -6.17
C ALA A 148 -1.87 7.12 -6.95
N SER A 149 -1.17 6.04 -6.58
CA SER A 149 0.01 5.55 -7.31
C SER A 149 -0.34 4.98 -8.69
N SER A 150 0.61 5.07 -9.62
CA SER A 150 0.49 4.50 -10.96
C SER A 150 0.61 2.97 -10.94
N ALA A 151 -0.27 2.29 -11.66
CA ALA A 151 -0.10 0.87 -11.99
C ALA A 151 0.75 0.63 -13.26
N ASP A 152 1.05 1.69 -14.02
CA ASP A 152 1.88 1.63 -15.21
C ASP A 152 3.37 1.59 -14.84
N GLU A 153 3.99 0.43 -15.03
CA GLU A 153 5.41 0.17 -14.76
C GLU A 153 6.34 1.10 -15.57
N ALA A 154 5.89 1.61 -16.74
CA ALA A 154 6.68 2.55 -17.53
C ALA A 154 6.87 3.91 -16.84
N LYS A 155 5.99 4.25 -15.89
CA LYS A 155 6.09 5.50 -15.11
C LYS A 155 7.04 5.40 -13.90
N GLN A 156 7.76 4.27 -13.75
CA GLN A 156 8.84 4.03 -12.79
C GLN A 156 8.54 4.61 -11.40
N LEU A 157 9.02 5.82 -11.13
CA LEU A 157 8.91 6.51 -9.84
C LEU A 157 7.47 6.74 -9.37
N LEU A 158 6.52 6.93 -10.29
CA LEU A 158 5.11 7.12 -9.98
C LEU A 158 4.40 5.83 -9.55
N THR A 159 5.05 4.67 -9.70
CA THR A 159 4.51 3.40 -9.18
C THR A 159 4.64 3.28 -7.66
N GLY A 160 5.33 4.23 -7.03
CA GLY A 160 5.54 4.28 -5.59
C GLY A 160 4.84 5.44 -4.89
N VAL A 161 4.99 5.41 -3.57
CA VAL A 161 4.63 6.53 -2.68
C VAL A 161 5.93 7.17 -2.21
N HIS A 162 5.95 8.49 -2.24
CA HIS A 162 7.02 9.30 -1.69
C HIS A 162 6.74 9.55 -0.21
N LEU A 163 7.64 9.12 0.66
CA LEU A 163 7.56 9.31 2.11
C LEU A 163 8.63 10.33 2.51
N LYS A 164 8.20 11.45 3.09
CA LYS A 164 9.07 12.48 3.63
C LYS A 164 8.87 12.57 5.14
N PHE A 165 9.97 12.47 5.85
CA PHE A 165 10.05 12.50 7.31
C PHE A 165 10.70 13.82 7.72
N ASN A 166 9.95 14.64 8.45
CA ASN A 166 10.44 15.90 8.97
C ASN A 166 10.09 16.03 10.45
N GLN A 167 11.11 16.18 11.30
CA GLN A 167 10.93 16.16 12.76
C GLN A 167 10.11 14.94 13.20
N ARG A 168 8.89 15.13 13.67
CA ARG A 168 7.97 14.05 14.10
C ARG A 168 6.88 13.72 13.08
N ALA A 169 6.82 14.45 11.97
CA ALA A 169 5.78 14.31 10.96
C ALA A 169 6.20 13.39 9.81
N LEU A 170 5.20 12.70 9.24
CA LEU A 170 5.29 11.92 8.02
C LEU A 170 4.37 12.53 6.97
N GLU A 171 4.96 13.04 5.90
CA GLU A 171 4.25 13.39 4.68
C GLU A 171 4.35 12.24 3.69
N ALA A 172 3.20 11.69 3.30
CA ALA A 172 3.09 10.72 2.21
C ALA A 172 2.48 11.40 0.98
N ALA A 173 3.04 11.12 -0.20
CA ALA A 173 2.53 11.63 -1.46
C ALA A 173 2.55 10.56 -2.56
N ALA A 174 1.48 10.45 -3.34
CA ALA A 174 1.41 9.57 -4.49
C ALA A 174 0.63 10.19 -5.64
N THR A 175 1.10 10.00 -6.87
CA THR A 175 0.45 10.48 -8.09
C THR A 175 0.65 9.50 -9.24
N ASP A 176 -0.33 9.45 -10.15
CA ASP A 176 -0.27 8.72 -11.42
C ASP A 176 -0.15 9.67 -12.64
N GLY A 177 -0.01 10.97 -12.38
CA GLY A 177 0.00 12.05 -13.38
C GLY A 177 -1.38 12.65 -13.72
N HIS A 178 -2.46 12.03 -13.28
CA HIS A 178 -3.83 12.54 -13.44
C HIS A 178 -4.50 12.90 -12.11
N ARG A 179 -4.01 12.34 -11.02
CA ARG A 179 -4.42 12.65 -9.66
C ARG A 179 -3.24 12.61 -8.72
N LEU A 180 -3.35 13.30 -7.60
CA LEU A 180 -2.33 13.36 -6.56
C LEU A 180 -3.02 13.31 -5.20
N ALA A 181 -2.54 12.45 -4.31
CA ALA A 181 -2.93 12.42 -2.91
C ALA A 181 -1.72 12.77 -2.05
N VAL A 182 -1.86 13.74 -1.17
CA VAL A 182 -0.86 14.13 -0.18
C VAL A 182 -1.50 14.13 1.19
N LEU A 183 -0.88 13.43 2.14
CA LEU A 183 -1.33 13.37 3.52
C LEU A 183 -0.14 13.67 4.44
N ASN A 184 -0.27 14.72 5.25
CA ASN A 184 0.66 14.97 6.33
C ASN A 184 0.10 14.42 7.64
N VAL A 185 0.91 13.63 8.34
CA VAL A 185 0.57 12.98 9.60
C VAL A 185 1.55 13.42 10.67
N ASP A 186 1.07 14.24 11.60
CA ASP A 186 1.84 14.65 12.77
C ASP A 186 2.02 13.48 13.75
N ASP A 187 3.05 13.57 14.59
CA ASP A 187 3.42 12.56 15.59
C ASP A 187 3.58 11.14 15.02
N ALA A 188 3.90 11.00 13.74
CA ALA A 188 4.15 9.72 13.09
C ALA A 188 5.43 9.05 13.59
N LEU A 189 6.38 9.81 14.16
CA LEU A 189 7.62 9.30 14.72
C LEU A 189 7.65 9.41 16.25
N GLN A 190 8.17 8.38 16.92
CA GLN A 190 8.34 8.38 18.37
C GLN A 190 9.35 9.44 18.84
N ASP A 191 10.44 9.59 18.09
CA ASP A 191 11.50 10.56 18.28
C ASP A 191 11.64 11.39 17.01
N ALA A 192 12.12 12.63 17.10
CA ALA A 192 12.36 13.44 15.91
C ALA A 192 13.37 12.72 15.00
N ALA A 193 13.12 12.69 13.70
CA ALA A 193 14.08 12.19 12.72
C ALA A 193 15.39 12.97 12.86
N VAL A 194 16.42 12.32 13.39
CA VAL A 194 17.75 12.92 13.53
C VAL A 194 18.48 12.72 12.21
N THR A 195 18.54 13.76 11.39
CA THR A 195 19.37 13.78 10.20
C THR A 195 20.73 14.34 10.55
N ASP A 196 21.82 13.59 10.31
CA ASP A 196 23.20 14.12 10.33
C ASP A 196 23.48 15.13 9.19
N ALA A 197 22.45 15.49 8.40
CA ALA A 197 22.56 16.39 7.27
C ALA A 197 22.32 17.85 7.68
N VAL A 198 23.22 18.70 7.21
CA VAL A 198 23.33 20.16 7.42
C VAL A 198 22.19 20.97 6.78
N ASP A 199 21.22 20.31 6.15
CA ASP A 199 20.08 20.95 5.48
C ASP A 199 18.76 20.54 6.15
N ASP A 200 17.98 21.54 6.54
CA ASP A 200 16.66 21.53 7.19
C ASP A 200 15.54 20.86 6.33
N GLN A 201 15.89 19.96 5.40
CA GLN A 201 15.00 19.39 4.39
C GLN A 201 14.38 18.04 4.76
N GLY A 202 14.78 17.44 5.89
CA GLY A 202 14.29 16.14 6.33
C GLY A 202 14.79 14.97 5.47
N PHE A 203 14.38 13.75 5.83
CA PHE A 203 14.71 12.54 5.08
C PHE A 203 13.55 12.15 4.16
N ALA A 204 13.83 11.76 2.91
CA ALA A 204 12.79 11.33 1.98
C ALA A 204 13.18 10.07 1.20
N VAL A 205 12.21 9.19 0.96
CA VAL A 205 12.40 7.94 0.22
C VAL A 205 11.14 7.61 -0.59
N THR A 206 11.32 7.08 -1.80
CA THR A 206 10.21 6.60 -2.63
C THR A 206 10.20 5.09 -2.66
N LEU A 207 9.08 4.48 -2.27
CA LEU A 207 8.95 3.02 -2.18
C LEU A 207 7.86 2.50 -3.12
N PRO A 208 8.07 1.36 -3.79
CA PRO A 208 7.05 0.75 -4.63
C PRO A 208 5.74 0.52 -3.87
N SER A 209 4.61 0.83 -4.50
CA SER A 209 3.30 0.70 -3.84
C SER A 209 2.97 -0.75 -3.50
N ARG A 210 3.51 -1.72 -4.25
CA ARG A 210 3.40 -3.15 -3.91
C ARG A 210 4.00 -3.45 -2.55
N SER A 211 5.21 -2.95 -2.27
CA SER A 211 5.88 -3.16 -0.99
C SER A 211 5.14 -2.47 0.14
N LEU A 212 4.70 -1.23 -0.08
CA LEU A 212 3.97 -0.47 0.93
C LEU A 212 2.60 -1.03 1.24
N ARG A 213 1.90 -1.69 0.30
CA ARG A 213 0.66 -2.43 0.60
C ARG A 213 0.91 -3.60 1.56
N GLU A 214 2.06 -4.26 1.45
CA GLU A 214 2.43 -5.32 2.38
C GLU A 214 2.71 -4.76 3.77
N VAL A 215 3.41 -3.62 3.87
CA VAL A 215 3.60 -2.89 5.13
C VAL A 215 2.26 -2.46 5.72
N GLU A 216 1.38 -1.85 4.92
CA GLU A 216 0.05 -1.41 5.35
C GLU A 216 -0.75 -2.57 5.97
N ARG A 217 -0.80 -3.72 5.28
CA ARG A 217 -1.54 -4.88 5.81
C ARG A 217 -0.90 -5.46 7.05
N LEU A 218 0.43 -5.55 7.08
CA LEU A 218 1.17 -6.08 8.23
C LEU A 218 0.84 -5.25 9.47
N MET A 219 0.91 -3.91 9.33
CA MET A 219 0.56 -2.97 10.38
C MET A 219 -0.93 -2.99 10.74
N ALA A 220 -1.83 -3.13 9.78
CA ALA A 220 -3.26 -3.21 10.06
C ALA A 220 -3.65 -4.46 10.87
N SER A 221 -2.86 -5.53 10.79
CA SER A 221 -3.02 -6.74 11.61
C SER A 221 -2.28 -6.68 12.96
N TRP A 222 -1.40 -5.70 13.12
CA TRP A 222 -0.59 -5.49 14.31
C TRP A 222 -1.44 -4.91 15.43
N ARG A 223 -1.53 -5.61 16.57
CA ARG A 223 -2.35 -5.21 17.72
C ARG A 223 -1.54 -4.60 18.87
N SER A 224 -0.32 -4.17 18.58
CA SER A 224 0.59 -3.61 19.58
C SER A 224 0.88 -2.15 19.25
N ASP A 225 1.00 -1.33 20.29
CA ASP A 225 1.41 0.08 20.19
C ASP A 225 2.94 0.22 20.05
N GLU A 226 3.67 -0.90 20.00
CA GLU A 226 5.11 -0.89 19.78
C GLU A 226 5.47 -0.25 18.43
N PRO A 227 6.50 0.63 18.41
CA PRO A 227 6.90 1.32 17.20
C PRO A 227 7.50 0.38 16.17
N VAL A 228 7.23 0.67 14.90
CA VAL A 228 7.86 0.02 13.75
C VAL A 228 9.22 0.65 13.53
N SER A 229 10.26 -0.16 13.46
CA SER A 229 11.58 0.35 13.08
C SER A 229 11.70 0.35 11.56
N LEU A 230 12.00 1.51 10.98
CA LEU A 230 12.34 1.67 9.57
C LEU A 230 13.84 1.91 9.47
N PHE A 231 14.53 1.04 8.74
CA PHE A 231 15.94 1.19 8.41
C PHE A 231 16.07 1.52 6.93
N CYS A 232 16.91 2.49 6.58
CA CYS A 232 17.18 2.83 5.19
C CYS A 232 18.68 2.91 4.93
N ASP A 233 19.16 2.17 3.93
CA ASP A 233 20.53 2.23 3.43
C ASP A 233 20.62 1.80 1.97
N ARG A 234 21.51 2.43 1.19
CA ARG A 234 21.90 2.04 -0.19
C ARG A 234 20.73 1.58 -1.10
N GLY A 235 19.62 2.31 -1.09
CA GLY A 235 18.46 2.01 -1.91
C GLY A 235 17.63 0.79 -1.44
N GLN A 236 17.78 0.41 -0.18
CA GLN A 236 16.99 -0.60 0.51
C GLN A 236 16.32 0.02 1.73
N VAL A 237 15.08 -0.36 1.96
CA VAL A 237 14.34 -0.03 3.18
C VAL A 237 13.85 -1.31 3.84
N VAL A 238 14.03 -1.41 5.14
CA VAL A 238 13.56 -2.53 5.96
C VAL A 238 12.61 -2.00 7.02
N PHE A 239 11.39 -2.52 7.03
CA PHE A 239 10.41 -2.34 8.10
C PHE A 239 10.47 -3.54 9.03
N LEU A 240 10.67 -3.31 10.32
CA LEU A 240 10.74 -4.33 11.35
C LEU A 240 9.68 -4.07 12.42
N ALA A 241 8.81 -5.06 12.64
CA ALA A 241 7.79 -5.07 13.68
C ALA A 241 7.83 -6.41 14.43
N ALA A 242 8.34 -6.40 15.66
CA ALA A 242 8.80 -7.54 16.44
C ALA A 242 9.51 -8.63 15.62
N ASP A 243 8.80 -9.68 15.20
CA ASP A 243 9.36 -10.85 14.51
C ASP A 243 9.05 -10.89 13.01
N GLN A 244 8.44 -9.83 12.48
CA GLN A 244 8.11 -9.68 11.07
C GLN A 244 8.95 -8.58 10.45
N MET A 245 9.48 -8.88 9.27
CA MET A 245 10.35 -8.00 8.50
C MET A 245 9.83 -7.88 7.07
N VAL A 246 9.77 -6.65 6.56
CA VAL A 246 9.49 -6.36 5.15
C VAL A 246 10.64 -5.54 4.58
N THR A 247 11.32 -6.08 3.58
CA THR A 247 12.40 -5.41 2.87
C THR A 247 11.90 -4.96 1.50
N SER A 248 12.25 -3.75 1.09
CA SER A 248 11.92 -3.22 -0.22
C SER A 248 13.10 -2.48 -0.82
N ARG A 249 13.39 -2.73 -2.10
CA ARG A 249 14.20 -1.83 -2.91
C ARG A 249 13.46 -0.50 -3.09
N THR A 250 14.18 0.62 -3.02
CA THR A 250 13.65 1.96 -3.29
C THR A 250 13.52 2.20 -4.78
N LEU A 251 12.62 3.09 -5.18
CA LEU A 251 12.60 3.61 -6.55
C LEU A 251 13.66 4.70 -6.68
N GLU A 252 14.58 4.53 -7.62
CA GLU A 252 15.65 5.50 -7.88
C GLU A 252 15.14 6.72 -8.65
N GLY A 253 15.68 7.89 -8.33
CA GLY A 253 15.35 9.16 -8.99
C GLY A 253 14.66 10.17 -8.06
N THR A 254 14.47 11.38 -8.59
CA THR A 254 13.86 12.49 -7.84
C THR A 254 12.36 12.51 -8.06
N TYR A 255 11.58 12.40 -6.98
CA TYR A 255 10.12 12.45 -7.07
C TYR A 255 9.69 13.82 -7.60
N PRO A 256 8.67 13.92 -8.48
CA PRO A 256 8.24 15.20 -9.01
C PRO A 256 7.92 16.20 -7.90
N ASN A 257 8.25 17.48 -8.11
CA ASN A 257 7.86 18.54 -7.19
C ASN A 257 6.35 18.81 -7.31
N TYR A 258 5.56 17.96 -6.66
CA TYR A 258 4.11 18.00 -6.71
C TYR A 258 3.52 19.23 -6.02
N GLY A 259 4.27 19.92 -5.15
CA GLY A 259 3.85 21.18 -4.56
C GLY A 259 3.55 22.25 -5.61
N GLN A 260 4.29 22.24 -6.74
CA GLN A 260 4.04 23.15 -7.87
C GLN A 260 2.78 22.83 -8.68
N LEU A 261 2.19 21.63 -8.49
CA LEU A 261 0.95 21.25 -9.16
C LEU A 261 -0.28 21.79 -8.44
N ILE A 262 -0.15 22.14 -7.16
CA ILE A 262 -1.24 22.64 -6.32
C ILE A 262 -1.30 24.16 -6.46
N PRO A 263 -2.40 24.74 -6.96
CA PRO A 263 -2.54 26.20 -7.04
C PRO A 263 -2.49 26.86 -5.65
N ASP A 264 -1.82 28.02 -5.57
CA ASP A 264 -1.74 28.82 -4.33
C ASP A 264 -3.07 29.50 -3.96
N GLY A 265 -3.98 29.63 -4.93
CA GLY A 265 -5.26 30.29 -4.76
C GLY A 265 -6.34 29.73 -5.68
N PHE A 266 -7.59 29.95 -5.26
CA PHE A 266 -8.77 29.44 -5.95
C PHE A 266 -9.81 30.54 -6.12
N THR A 267 -10.43 30.58 -7.29
CA THR A 267 -11.47 31.55 -7.65
C THR A 267 -12.88 31.00 -7.43
N ARG A 268 -13.01 29.68 -7.26
CA ARG A 268 -14.29 28.98 -7.05
C ARG A 268 -14.16 27.91 -5.97
N THR A 269 -15.18 27.77 -5.14
CA THR A 269 -15.24 26.74 -4.07
C THR A 269 -16.64 26.09 -4.04
N PHE A 270 -16.67 24.76 -3.96
CA PHE A 270 -17.90 23.97 -3.85
C PHE A 270 -17.88 23.18 -2.54
N GLY A 271 -18.54 23.70 -1.50
CA GLY A 271 -18.69 23.04 -0.20
C GLY A 271 -19.86 22.07 -0.22
N MET A 272 -19.63 20.78 0.03
CA MET A 272 -20.63 19.73 -0.13
C MET A 272 -20.58 18.69 1.00
N ASP A 273 -21.69 17.99 1.23
CA ASP A 273 -21.72 16.78 2.06
C ASP A 273 -21.04 15.62 1.32
N ARG A 274 -20.01 15.05 1.95
CA ARG A 274 -19.16 14.03 1.32
C ARG A 274 -19.94 12.75 1.04
N ARG A 275 -20.78 12.29 1.97
CA ARG A 275 -21.52 11.02 1.84
C ARG A 275 -22.58 11.12 0.74
N ALA A 276 -23.30 12.24 0.69
CA ALA A 276 -24.26 12.53 -0.37
C ALA A 276 -23.58 12.58 -1.74
N LEU A 277 -22.41 13.22 -1.83
CA LEU A 277 -21.61 13.27 -3.06
C LEU A 277 -21.15 11.88 -3.51
N ILE A 278 -20.59 11.07 -2.61
CA ILE A 278 -20.18 9.69 -2.92
C ILE A 278 -21.39 8.91 -3.45
N ALA A 279 -22.53 8.96 -2.76
CA ALA A 279 -23.71 8.19 -3.14
C ALA A 279 -24.25 8.60 -4.52
N ALA A 280 -24.26 9.91 -4.84
CA ALA A 280 -24.64 10.41 -6.16
C ALA A 280 -23.63 9.98 -7.24
N LEU A 281 -22.33 10.11 -6.98
CA LEU A 281 -21.29 9.68 -7.91
C LEU A 281 -21.33 8.18 -8.18
N GLU A 282 -21.63 7.34 -7.17
CA GLU A 282 -21.77 5.89 -7.37
C GLU A 282 -22.95 5.54 -8.27
N ARG A 283 -24.08 6.26 -8.17
CA ARG A 283 -25.22 6.08 -9.07
C ARG A 283 -24.91 6.56 -10.48
N ILE A 284 -24.31 7.74 -10.62
CA ILE A 284 -23.90 8.32 -11.91
C ILE A 284 -22.79 7.48 -12.58
N ALA A 285 -21.90 6.87 -11.80
CA ALA A 285 -20.82 6.02 -12.29
C ALA A 285 -21.32 4.82 -13.10
N VAL A 286 -22.51 4.29 -12.80
CA VAL A 286 -23.11 3.18 -13.58
C VAL A 286 -23.26 3.55 -15.06
N LEU A 287 -23.63 4.81 -15.35
CA LEU A 287 -23.72 5.33 -16.71
C LEU A 287 -22.37 5.82 -17.22
N ALA A 288 -21.59 6.52 -16.40
CA ALA A 288 -20.27 7.03 -16.79
C ALA A 288 -19.30 5.90 -17.20
N ASP A 289 -19.39 4.73 -16.58
CA ASP A 289 -18.59 3.55 -16.90
C ASP A 289 -18.81 3.07 -18.35
N GLN A 290 -19.95 3.39 -18.96
CA GLN A 290 -20.23 3.11 -20.38
C GLN A 290 -19.62 4.15 -21.33
N HIS A 291 -19.15 5.29 -20.79
CA HIS A 291 -18.62 6.41 -21.56
C HIS A 291 -17.39 7.04 -20.88
N ASN A 292 -16.28 6.28 -20.88
CA ASN A 292 -14.94 6.72 -20.44
C ASN A 292 -14.85 7.19 -18.98
N ASN A 293 -15.78 6.80 -18.11
CA ASN A 293 -15.85 7.19 -16.70
C ASN A 293 -15.99 8.71 -16.50
N VAL A 294 -16.51 9.45 -17.48
CA VAL A 294 -16.60 10.91 -17.41
C VAL A 294 -17.87 11.35 -16.69
N VAL A 295 -17.71 12.23 -15.70
CA VAL A 295 -18.81 12.89 -15.00
C VAL A 295 -18.66 14.40 -15.09
N LYS A 296 -19.75 15.10 -15.43
CA LYS A 296 -19.81 16.57 -15.55
C LYS A 296 -20.47 17.17 -14.31
N PHE A 297 -19.80 18.15 -13.72
CA PHE A 297 -20.30 19.02 -12.67
C PHE A 297 -20.69 20.35 -13.30
N SER A 298 -21.90 20.82 -13.02
CA SER A 298 -22.39 22.15 -13.40
C SER A 298 -22.81 22.87 -12.14
N SER A 299 -22.08 23.91 -11.74
CA SER A 299 -22.43 24.73 -10.59
C SER A 299 -23.51 25.75 -10.94
N GLN A 300 -24.50 25.90 -10.05
CA GLN A 300 -25.59 26.86 -10.16
C GLN A 300 -25.60 27.70 -8.88
N PRO A 301 -24.73 28.74 -8.77
CA PRO A 301 -24.60 29.52 -7.54
C PRO A 301 -25.89 30.19 -7.07
N GLU A 302 -26.73 30.66 -8.01
CA GLU A 302 -28.02 31.30 -7.69
C GLU A 302 -29.00 30.33 -7.00
N ASP A 303 -28.94 29.05 -7.35
CA ASP A 303 -29.81 28.00 -6.81
C ASP A 303 -29.19 27.27 -5.61
N GLY A 304 -27.90 27.49 -5.32
CA GLY A 304 -27.16 26.78 -4.26
C GLY A 304 -26.99 25.29 -4.53
N VAL A 305 -26.86 24.90 -5.79
CA VAL A 305 -26.86 23.50 -6.23
C VAL A 305 -25.71 23.21 -7.20
N VAL A 306 -25.13 22.01 -7.07
CA VAL A 306 -24.27 21.40 -8.09
C VAL A 306 -25.03 20.28 -8.76
N GLN A 307 -25.18 20.37 -10.08
CA GLN A 307 -25.71 19.29 -10.89
C GLN A 307 -24.57 18.39 -11.35
N ILE A 308 -24.67 17.10 -11.05
CA ILE A 308 -23.76 16.05 -11.49
C ILE A 308 -24.48 15.26 -12.60
N SER A 309 -23.78 14.97 -13.69
CA SER A 309 -24.38 14.29 -14.85
C SER A 309 -23.38 13.42 -15.59
N ALA A 310 -23.88 12.36 -16.21
CA ALA A 310 -23.15 11.57 -17.19
C ALA A 310 -24.07 11.29 -18.39
N ASP A 311 -23.49 11.27 -19.58
CA ASP A 311 -24.16 10.99 -20.83
C ASP A 311 -23.39 9.87 -21.55
N ALA A 312 -24.08 8.76 -21.82
CA ALA A 312 -23.58 7.65 -22.60
C ALA A 312 -24.49 7.49 -23.82
N GLN A 313 -24.02 7.92 -24.98
CA GLN A 313 -24.81 8.06 -26.22
C GLN A 313 -25.65 6.82 -26.57
N ASP A 314 -25.13 5.62 -26.31
CA ASP A 314 -25.79 4.35 -26.69
C ASP A 314 -26.63 3.71 -25.58
N VAL A 315 -26.57 4.22 -24.35
CA VAL A 315 -27.18 3.58 -23.16
C VAL A 315 -28.20 4.49 -22.48
N GLY A 316 -27.93 5.80 -22.45
CA GLY A 316 -28.78 6.81 -21.82
C GLY A 316 -27.97 7.84 -21.02
N SER A 317 -28.69 8.74 -20.36
CA SER A 317 -28.11 9.79 -19.53
C SER A 317 -28.72 9.79 -18.12
N GLY A 318 -27.98 10.33 -17.17
CA GLY A 318 -28.39 10.45 -15.78
C GLY A 318 -27.89 11.74 -15.19
N SER A 319 -28.68 12.32 -14.30
CA SER A 319 -28.31 13.54 -13.60
C SER A 319 -28.90 13.59 -12.21
N GLU A 320 -28.12 14.13 -11.28
CA GLU A 320 -28.52 14.40 -9.90
C GLU A 320 -28.12 15.82 -9.51
N SER A 321 -28.89 16.39 -8.59
CA SER A 321 -28.66 17.72 -8.05
C SER A 321 -28.35 17.60 -6.55
N LEU A 322 -27.24 18.17 -6.12
CA LEU A 322 -26.80 18.17 -4.73
C LEU A 322 -26.78 19.60 -4.20
N PRO A 323 -27.32 19.87 -3.00
CA PRO A 323 -27.10 21.13 -2.30
C PRO A 323 -25.62 21.38 -2.10
N ALA A 324 -25.16 22.59 -2.38
CA ALA A 324 -23.76 22.98 -2.23
C ALA A 324 -23.64 24.45 -1.83
N ASN A 325 -22.65 24.75 -0.99
CA ASN A 325 -22.23 26.12 -0.72
C ASN A 325 -21.26 26.54 -1.84
N LEU A 326 -21.69 27.48 -2.69
CA LEU A 326 -20.96 27.87 -3.89
C LEU A 326 -20.42 29.29 -3.78
N GLU A 327 -19.13 29.45 -4.03
CA GLU A 327 -18.49 30.76 -4.18
C GLU A 327 -17.84 30.88 -5.57
N GLY A 328 -17.90 32.09 -6.15
CA GLY A 328 -17.42 32.38 -7.51
C GLY A 328 -18.47 32.14 -8.59
N ASP A 329 -18.09 32.35 -9.86
CA ASP A 329 -19.05 32.25 -10.97
C ASP A 329 -19.41 30.81 -11.32
N ALA A 330 -20.57 30.63 -11.96
CA ALA A 330 -21.01 29.37 -12.54
C ALA A 330 -19.92 28.76 -13.44
N MET A 331 -19.73 27.45 -13.32
CA MET A 331 -18.70 26.69 -14.03
C MET A 331 -19.22 25.31 -14.39
N GLN A 332 -18.79 24.84 -15.56
CA GLN A 332 -18.88 23.43 -15.93
C GLN A 332 -17.48 22.83 -15.98
N ILE A 333 -17.30 21.71 -15.27
CA ILE A 333 -16.03 20.98 -15.21
C ILE A 333 -16.34 19.49 -15.23
N ALA A 334 -15.49 18.70 -15.88
CA ALA A 334 -15.68 17.26 -15.95
C ALA A 334 -14.47 16.53 -15.37
N PHE A 335 -14.71 15.36 -14.79
CA PHE A 335 -13.70 14.54 -14.14
C PHE A 335 -13.87 13.07 -14.51
N ASN A 336 -12.84 12.27 -14.24
CA ASN A 336 -13.01 10.83 -14.12
C ASN A 336 -13.70 10.51 -12.79
N VAL A 337 -14.88 9.90 -12.83
CA VAL A 337 -15.71 9.59 -11.65
C VAL A 337 -14.99 8.66 -10.67
N ARG A 338 -14.19 7.71 -11.18
CA ARG A 338 -13.43 6.78 -10.33
C ARG A 338 -12.35 7.49 -9.54
N TYR A 339 -11.69 8.48 -10.15
CA TYR A 339 -10.69 9.28 -9.44
C TYR A 339 -11.33 10.10 -8.31
N LEU A 340 -12.47 10.76 -8.58
CA LEU A 340 -13.20 11.46 -7.54
C LEU A 340 -13.61 10.54 -6.39
N LEU A 341 -14.20 9.37 -6.71
CA LEU A 341 -14.65 8.40 -5.70
C LEU A 341 -13.49 7.91 -4.83
N ASP A 342 -12.33 7.61 -5.41
CA ASP A 342 -11.15 7.15 -4.66
C ASP A 342 -10.68 8.23 -3.66
N GLY A 343 -10.57 9.50 -4.10
CA GLY A 343 -10.20 10.61 -3.23
C GLY A 343 -11.21 10.87 -2.10
N LEU A 344 -12.50 10.83 -2.41
CA LEU A 344 -13.58 11.02 -1.43
C LEU A 344 -13.67 9.88 -0.41
N LYS A 345 -13.36 8.64 -0.81
CA LYS A 345 -13.36 7.47 0.08
C LYS A 345 -12.16 7.45 1.03
N ALA A 346 -11.05 8.09 0.66
CA ALA A 346 -9.88 8.24 1.52
C ALA A 346 -10.07 9.30 2.63
N MET A 347 -11.01 10.24 2.45
CA MET A 347 -11.31 11.29 3.43
C MET A 347 -12.17 10.78 4.59
N GLY A 348 -11.86 11.25 5.80
CA GLY A 348 -12.63 10.97 7.02
C GLY A 348 -13.78 11.94 7.27
N SER A 349 -13.58 13.22 6.94
CA SER A 349 -14.50 14.35 7.20
C SER A 349 -15.88 14.21 6.56
N ASP A 350 -16.92 14.72 7.21
CA ASP A 350 -18.30 14.67 6.65
C ASP A 350 -18.55 15.78 5.61
N ARG A 351 -17.81 16.90 5.70
CA ARG A 351 -17.88 18.02 4.76
C ARG A 351 -16.57 18.18 4.01
N ILE A 352 -16.68 18.39 2.70
CA ILE A 352 -15.54 18.63 1.81
C ILE A 352 -15.72 19.93 1.05
N VAL A 353 -14.61 20.48 0.57
CA VAL A 353 -14.58 21.64 -0.31
C VAL A 353 -13.79 21.28 -1.56
N LEU A 354 -14.45 21.37 -2.72
CA LEU A 354 -13.78 21.28 -4.02
C LEU A 354 -13.40 22.68 -4.48
N HIS A 355 -12.09 22.93 -4.55
CA HIS A 355 -11.53 24.18 -5.01
C HIS A 355 -11.18 24.11 -6.50
N CYS A 356 -11.55 25.13 -7.26
CA CYS A 356 -11.40 25.18 -8.71
C CYS A 356 -10.97 26.58 -9.20
N ASN A 357 -10.36 26.59 -10.39
CA ASN A 357 -10.04 27.81 -11.12
C ASN A 357 -10.72 27.83 -12.49
N ALA A 358 -10.11 27.22 -13.51
CA ALA A 358 -10.69 27.06 -14.83
C ALA A 358 -11.11 25.59 -15.08
N PRO A 359 -12.05 25.32 -16.01
CA PRO A 359 -12.48 23.97 -16.37
C PRO A 359 -11.37 23.01 -16.83
N THR A 360 -10.20 23.54 -17.20
CA THR A 360 -9.05 22.80 -17.72
C THR A 360 -7.87 22.75 -16.74
N THR A 361 -7.97 23.41 -15.59
CA THR A 361 -6.91 23.43 -14.55
C THR A 361 -7.22 22.42 -13.45
N PRO A 362 -6.19 21.93 -12.72
CA PRO A 362 -6.40 20.99 -11.63
C PRO A 362 -7.43 21.48 -10.61
N ALA A 363 -8.28 20.57 -10.14
CA ALA A 363 -9.17 20.82 -9.02
C ALA A 363 -8.59 20.19 -7.76
N VAL A 364 -8.77 20.84 -6.62
CA VAL A 364 -8.22 20.40 -5.33
C VAL A 364 -9.35 20.19 -4.34
N LEU A 365 -9.49 18.96 -3.87
CA LEU A 365 -10.44 18.54 -2.85
C LEU A 365 -9.74 18.56 -1.50
N ARG A 366 -10.36 19.24 -0.53
CA ARG A 366 -9.90 19.31 0.87
C ARG A 366 -11.04 19.02 1.83
N SER A 367 -10.69 18.59 3.03
CA SER A 367 -11.60 18.59 4.16
C SER A 367 -11.97 20.03 4.53
N ASP A 368 -13.20 20.25 4.95
CA ASP A 368 -13.62 21.51 5.58
C ASP A 368 -13.03 21.65 7.01
N GLU A 369 -12.58 20.53 7.59
CA GLU A 369 -11.97 20.49 8.92
C GLU A 369 -10.45 20.68 8.84
N ALA A 370 -9.94 21.72 9.50
CA ALA A 370 -8.52 22.05 9.53
C ALA A 370 -7.61 20.97 10.16
N SER A 371 -8.19 20.01 10.90
CA SER A 371 -7.45 18.91 11.54
C SER A 371 -7.04 17.80 10.58
N GLU A 372 -7.60 17.75 9.37
CA GLU A 372 -7.26 16.74 8.36
C GLU A 372 -6.32 17.36 7.32
N ALA A 373 -5.00 17.17 7.48
CA ALA A 373 -3.98 17.66 6.56
C ALA A 373 -3.88 16.80 5.29
N PHE A 374 -5.04 16.53 4.67
CA PHE A 374 -5.18 15.77 3.44
C PHE A 374 -5.49 16.71 2.27
N THR A 375 -4.70 16.60 1.20
CA THR A 375 -4.91 17.32 -0.06
C THR A 375 -5.02 16.31 -1.20
N TYR A 376 -6.14 16.37 -1.91
CA TYR A 376 -6.36 15.54 -3.09
C TYR A 376 -6.55 16.40 -4.33
N LEU A 377 -5.70 16.23 -5.33
CA LEU A 377 -5.78 16.92 -6.60
C LEU A 377 -6.25 15.95 -7.68
N VAL A 378 -7.16 16.42 -8.53
CA VAL A 378 -7.65 15.68 -9.70
C VAL A 378 -7.61 16.56 -10.95
N MET A 379 -7.06 16.00 -12.03
CA MET A 379 -7.04 16.66 -13.33
C MET A 379 -8.41 16.57 -13.99
N PRO A 380 -8.95 17.67 -14.54
CA PRO A 380 -10.19 17.63 -15.27
C PRO A 380 -10.04 16.93 -16.63
N VAL A 381 -11.15 16.39 -17.11
CA VAL A 381 -11.29 15.86 -18.47
C VAL A 381 -11.82 16.97 -19.36
N GLN A 382 -11.21 17.16 -20.54
CA GLN A 382 -11.71 18.13 -21.50
C GLN A 382 -13.09 17.71 -22.02
N ILE A 383 -14.08 18.58 -21.82
CA ILE A 383 -15.40 18.45 -22.44
C ILE A 383 -15.22 18.84 -23.91
N ARG A 384 -15.31 17.85 -24.82
CA ARG A 384 -15.36 18.13 -26.25
C ARG A 384 -16.74 18.70 -26.57
N SER A 385 -16.77 19.97 -26.97
CA SER A 385 -17.96 20.67 -27.45
C SER A 385 -18.43 20.15 -28.80
#